data_AF-A0A249T0F3-F1
#
_entry.id   AF-A0A249T0F3-F1
#
_cell.length_a   1.000
_cell.length_b   1.000
_cell.length_c   1.000
_cell.angle_alpha   90.00
_cell.angle_beta   90.00
_cell.angle_gamma   90.00
#
_symmetry.space_group_name_H-M   'P 1'
#
loop_
_entity.id
_entity.type
_entity.pdbx_description
1 polymer ?
#
loop_
_entity_poly.entity_id
_entity_poly.type
_entity_poly.pdbx_seq_one_letter_code
_entity_poly.pdbx_strand_id
1 'polypeptide(L)'
;MLEQLRINGRPLVKERYILYKPTTNIATPAYIIQPFHVALLLLLAAAFYSIADIKWRYNNTAPDAFFFCISGAAGIVLTAISLTSAHASLHHNLHVLWLLPTHLVAGILLQFRTLRASNWFRLYLGLSLCLQLVFLMAAPLLGIVFQTFIYLLCGSITIRCFSLLKVLREE
;
A
#
# COMPACT_ATOMS: atom_id res chain seq x y z
N MET A 1 -14.97 35.95 -14.25
CA MET A 1 -13.87 36.62 -14.99
C MET A 1 -14.28 36.98 -16.43
N LEU A 2 -14.94 36.11 -17.20
CA LEU A 2 -15.40 36.44 -18.57
C LEU A 2 -16.62 37.38 -18.64
N GLU A 3 -17.43 37.47 -17.57
CA GLU A 3 -18.65 38.31 -17.51
C GLU A 3 -18.37 39.83 -17.57
N GLN A 4 -17.13 40.24 -17.33
CA GLN A 4 -16.71 41.64 -17.33
C GLN A 4 -16.12 42.08 -18.68
N LEU A 5 -15.94 41.16 -19.63
CA LEU A 5 -15.36 41.46 -20.93
C LEU A 5 -16.39 42.17 -21.81
N ARG A 6 -16.05 43.40 -22.19
CA ARG A 6 -16.82 44.25 -23.09
C ARG A 6 -15.98 44.57 -24.32
N ILE A 7 -16.58 44.48 -25.51
CA ILE A 7 -15.98 44.99 -26.75
C ILE A 7 -16.84 46.16 -27.20
N ASN A 8 -16.23 47.35 -27.36
CA ASN A 8 -16.91 48.59 -27.76
C ASN A 8 -18.13 48.93 -26.87
N GLY A 9 -17.99 48.76 -25.56
CA GLY A 9 -19.05 49.04 -24.58
C GLY A 9 -20.18 48.01 -24.54
N ARG A 10 -20.19 47.01 -25.44
CA ARG A 10 -21.19 45.94 -25.46
C ARG A 10 -20.67 44.71 -24.72
N PRO A 11 -21.51 44.03 -23.92
CA PRO A 11 -21.11 42.80 -23.27
C PRO A 11 -20.81 41.72 -24.32
N LEU A 12 -19.66 41.05 -24.17
CA LEU A 12 -19.23 40.00 -25.10
C LEU A 12 -20.06 38.71 -24.94
N VAL A 13 -20.57 38.47 -23.73
CA VAL A 13 -21.43 37.32 -23.42
C VAL A 13 -22.88 37.79 -23.38
N LYS A 14 -23.71 37.27 -24.29
CA LYS A 14 -25.13 37.65 -24.41
C LYS A 14 -25.98 37.00 -23.32
N GLU A 15 -25.85 35.68 -23.13
CA GLU A 15 -26.53 34.92 -22.09
C GLU A 15 -25.65 33.75 -21.64
N ARG A 16 -25.69 33.42 -20.34
CA ARG A 16 -25.00 32.27 -19.77
C ARG A 16 -26.02 31.25 -19.30
N TYR A 17 -26.02 30.08 -19.92
CA TYR A 17 -26.78 28.93 -19.46
C TYR A 17 -25.88 28.02 -18.62
N ILE A 18 -26.21 27.87 -17.34
CA ILE A 18 -25.57 26.87 -16.49
C ILE A 18 -26.26 25.54 -16.79
N LEU A 19 -25.66 24.75 -17.69
CA LEU A 19 -26.21 23.45 -18.13
C LEU A 19 -26.28 22.43 -16.98
N TYR A 20 -25.38 22.55 -16.02
CA TYR A 20 -25.30 21.66 -14.88
C TYR A 20 -24.72 22.41 -13.69
N LYS A 21 -25.48 22.47 -12.61
CA LYS A 21 -25.03 22.99 -11.32
C LYS A 21 -24.86 21.77 -10.42
N PRO A 22 -23.61 21.30 -10.16
CA PRO A 22 -23.42 20.12 -9.33
C PRO A 22 -24.09 20.37 -7.97
N THR A 23 -25.01 19.49 -7.60
CA THR A 23 -25.65 19.50 -6.29
C THR A 23 -24.54 19.32 -5.25
N THR A 24 -24.34 20.31 -4.39
CA THR A 24 -23.30 20.27 -3.33
C THR A 24 -23.62 19.27 -2.23
N ASN A 25 -24.79 18.64 -2.25
CA ASN A 25 -25.10 17.46 -1.43
C ASN A 25 -24.52 16.20 -2.06
N ILE A 26 -23.18 16.14 -2.10
CA ILE A 26 -22.53 14.84 -2.10
C ILE A 26 -22.66 14.36 -0.66
N ALA A 27 -23.77 13.71 -0.34
CA ALA A 27 -23.85 12.93 0.89
C ALA A 27 -22.71 11.92 0.80
N THR A 28 -21.64 12.12 1.56
CA THR A 28 -20.62 11.09 1.72
C THR A 28 -21.35 9.89 2.29
N PRO A 29 -21.45 8.76 1.57
CA PRO A 29 -22.04 7.56 2.16
C PRO A 29 -21.25 7.26 3.43
N ALA A 30 -21.93 7.34 4.58
CA ALA A 30 -21.35 7.05 5.87
C ALA A 30 -21.15 5.53 5.98
N TYR A 31 -20.14 5.02 5.29
CA TYR A 31 -19.71 3.65 5.49
C TYR A 31 -19.17 3.53 6.90
N ILE A 32 -19.80 2.67 7.71
CA ILE A 32 -19.39 2.34 9.07
C ILE A 32 -17.95 1.77 9.06
N ILE A 33 -17.57 1.09 7.97
CA ILE A 33 -16.24 0.53 7.78
C ILE A 33 -15.54 1.29 6.65
N GLN A 34 -14.53 2.06 7.02
CA GLN A 34 -13.64 2.76 6.07
C GLN A 34 -12.32 2.00 5.88
N PRO A 35 -11.60 2.17 4.76
CA PRO A 35 -10.32 1.51 4.51
C PRO A 35 -9.30 1.68 5.64
N PHE A 36 -9.31 2.85 6.30
CA PHE A 36 -8.49 3.13 7.47
C PHE A 36 -8.72 2.12 8.61
N HIS A 37 -9.97 1.79 8.93
CA HIS A 37 -10.31 0.86 10.00
C HIS A 37 -9.79 -0.55 9.70
N VAL A 38 -9.92 -0.99 8.46
CA VAL A 38 -9.40 -2.29 8.01
C VAL A 38 -7.88 -2.33 8.08
N ALA A 39 -7.21 -1.28 7.59
CA ALA A 39 -5.75 -1.20 7.64
C ALA A 39 -5.20 -1.12 9.07
N LEU A 40 -5.89 -0.41 9.96
CA LEU A 40 -5.54 -0.35 11.38
C LEU A 40 -5.71 -1.71 12.05
N LEU A 41 -6.81 -2.42 11.77
CA LEU A 41 -7.03 -3.76 12.30
C LEU A 41 -5.95 -4.74 11.83
N LEU A 42 -5.56 -4.68 10.55
CA LEU A 42 -4.49 -5.50 9.99
C LEU A 42 -3.13 -5.18 10.63
N LEU A 43 -2.83 -3.91 10.89
CA LEU A 43 -1.61 -3.51 11.60
C LEU A 43 -1.58 -4.05 13.03
N LEU A 44 -2.69 -3.93 13.76
CA LEU A 44 -2.82 -4.46 15.12
C LEU A 44 -2.72 -5.98 15.16
N ALA A 45 -3.36 -6.67 14.21
CA ALA A 45 -3.25 -8.11 14.06
C ALA A 45 -1.81 -8.53 13.76
N ALA A 46 -1.13 -7.87 12.81
CA ALA A 46 0.25 -8.13 12.48
C ALA A 46 1.18 -7.92 13.68
N ALA A 47 0.99 -6.85 14.46
CA ALA A 47 1.74 -6.60 15.68
C ALA A 47 1.49 -7.67 16.75
N PHE A 48 0.23 -8.05 16.97
CA PHE A 48 -0.14 -9.09 17.91
C PHE A 48 0.50 -10.43 17.57
N TYR A 49 0.36 -10.89 16.31
CA TYR A 49 1.00 -12.11 15.84
C TYR A 49 2.53 -12.02 15.94
N SER A 50 3.13 -10.88 15.59
CA SER A 50 4.59 -10.71 15.68
C SER A 50 5.11 -10.81 17.11
N ILE A 51 4.38 -10.28 18.09
CA ILE A 51 4.72 -10.42 19.51
C ILE A 51 4.54 -11.87 19.95
N ALA A 52 3.46 -12.53 19.52
CA ALA A 52 3.18 -13.92 19.85
C ALA A 52 4.26 -14.88 19.32
N ASP A 53 4.70 -14.69 18.07
CA ASP A 53 5.72 -15.52 17.44
C ASP A 53 7.07 -15.37 18.14
N ILE A 54 7.46 -14.12 18.47
CA ILE A 54 8.74 -13.83 19.14
C ILE A 54 8.72 -14.31 20.60
N LYS A 55 7.63 -14.07 21.34
CA LYS A 55 7.59 -14.33 22.79
C LYS A 55 7.24 -15.77 23.13
N TRP A 56 6.33 -16.37 22.36
CA TRP A 56 5.76 -17.69 22.65
C TRP A 56 6.17 -18.75 21.64
N ARG A 57 7.05 -18.42 20.67
CA ARG A 57 7.50 -19.33 19.60
C ARG A 57 6.33 -19.95 18.85
N TYR A 58 5.26 -19.18 18.68
CA TYR A 58 4.13 -19.56 17.85
C TYR A 58 4.63 -19.61 16.40
N ASN A 59 4.68 -20.80 15.79
CA ASN A 59 5.28 -21.02 14.46
C ASN A 59 4.20 -21.22 13.38
N ASN A 60 3.08 -20.48 13.51
CA ASN A 60 2.00 -20.57 12.53
C ASN A 60 2.28 -19.65 11.34
N THR A 61 2.56 -20.24 10.19
CA THR A 61 2.89 -19.50 8.96
C THR A 61 1.74 -19.30 7.99
N ALA A 62 0.55 -19.80 8.31
CA ALA A 62 -0.62 -19.56 7.48
C ALA A 62 -0.98 -18.06 7.38
N PRO A 63 -0.98 -17.28 8.48
CA PRO A 63 -1.20 -15.84 8.41
C PRO A 63 -0.18 -15.14 7.53
N ASP A 64 1.11 -15.48 7.67
CA ASP A 64 2.17 -14.87 6.86
C ASP A 64 2.02 -15.16 5.38
N ALA A 65 1.77 -16.41 5.02
CA ALA A 65 1.56 -16.75 3.63
C ALA A 65 0.36 -16.02 3.04
N PHE A 66 -0.74 -15.89 3.79
CA PHE A 66 -1.88 -15.09 3.34
C PHE A 66 -1.51 -13.62 3.11
N PHE A 67 -0.83 -12.98 4.05
CA PHE A 67 -0.39 -11.58 3.93
C PHE A 67 0.56 -11.39 2.74
N PHE A 68 1.57 -12.24 2.58
CA PHE A 68 2.54 -12.17 1.49
C PHE A 68 1.88 -12.47 0.13
N CYS A 69 0.99 -13.46 0.05
CA CYS A 69 0.30 -13.79 -1.19
C CYS A 69 -0.61 -12.65 -1.68
N ILE A 70 -1.39 -12.04 -0.78
CA ILE A 70 -2.24 -10.88 -1.14
C ILE A 70 -1.38 -9.70 -1.57
N SER A 71 -0.32 -9.40 -0.83
CA SER A 71 0.59 -8.31 -1.14
C SER A 71 1.30 -8.52 -2.49
N GLY A 72 1.69 -9.77 -2.78
CA GLY A 72 2.28 -10.15 -4.04
C GLY A 72 1.31 -10.08 -5.21
N ALA A 73 0.07 -10.54 -5.03
CA ALA A 73 -0.98 -10.41 -6.04
C ALA A 73 -1.28 -8.94 -6.35
N ALA A 74 -1.41 -8.09 -5.32
CA ALA A 74 -1.54 -6.65 -5.50
C ALA A 74 -0.32 -6.05 -6.21
N GLY A 75 0.89 -6.52 -5.87
CA GLY A 75 2.13 -6.15 -6.53
C GLY A 75 2.14 -6.47 -8.02
N ILE A 76 1.70 -7.67 -8.42
CA ILE A 76 1.58 -8.06 -9.84
C ILE A 76 0.68 -7.08 -10.60
N VAL A 77 -0.49 -6.78 -10.04
CA VAL A 77 -1.45 -5.85 -10.65
C VAL A 77 -0.83 -4.46 -10.77
N LEU A 78 -0.21 -3.95 -9.71
CA LEU A 78 0.39 -2.62 -9.72
C LEU A 78 1.57 -2.52 -10.68
N THR A 79 2.45 -3.53 -10.71
CA THR A 79 3.57 -3.58 -11.65
C THR A 79 3.08 -3.64 -13.09
N ALA A 80 2.07 -4.46 -13.38
CA ALA A 80 1.47 -4.53 -14.72
C ALA A 80 0.94 -3.16 -15.15
N ILE A 81 0.13 -2.50 -14.31
CA ILE A 81 -0.40 -1.16 -14.60
C ILE A 81 0.74 -0.15 -14.79
N SER A 82 1.78 -0.21 -13.96
CA SER A 82 2.89 0.74 -14.01
C SER A 82 3.73 0.58 -15.29
N LEU A 83 3.84 -0.64 -15.81
CA LEU A 83 4.56 -0.92 -17.05
C LEU A 83 3.75 -0.56 -18.30
N THR A 84 2.42 -0.73 -18.27
CA THR A 84 1.57 -0.54 -19.46
C THR A 84 0.99 0.87 -19.58
N SER A 85 0.98 1.64 -18.50
CA SER A 85 0.28 2.92 -18.49
C SER A 85 1.10 4.06 -19.10
N ALA A 86 0.57 4.70 -20.14
CA ALA A 86 1.15 5.92 -20.72
C ALA A 86 1.05 7.17 -19.80
N HIS A 87 0.26 7.11 -18.72
CA HIS A 87 0.18 8.20 -17.75
C HIS A 87 1.41 8.22 -16.83
N ALA A 88 2.13 9.35 -16.81
CA ALA A 88 3.36 9.54 -16.03
C ALA A 88 3.21 9.24 -14.52
N SER A 89 2.04 9.51 -13.95
CA SER A 89 1.73 9.24 -12.53
C SER A 89 1.63 7.76 -12.19
N LEU A 90 1.42 6.89 -13.19
CA LEU A 90 1.37 5.44 -13.02
C LEU A 90 2.71 4.78 -13.35
N HIS A 91 3.58 5.43 -14.14
CA HIS A 91 4.93 4.94 -14.44
C HIS A 91 5.85 4.87 -13.21
N HIS A 92 5.78 5.87 -12.32
CA HIS A 92 6.64 5.97 -11.14
C HIS A 92 5.87 5.64 -9.85
N ASN A 93 5.29 4.44 -9.81
CA ASN A 93 4.45 4.03 -8.69
C ASN A 93 5.28 3.51 -7.50
N LEU A 94 5.49 4.36 -6.49
CA LEU A 94 6.23 4.00 -5.28
C LEU A 94 5.58 2.85 -4.48
N HIS A 95 4.31 2.50 -4.71
CA HIS A 95 3.69 1.34 -4.09
C HIS A 95 4.42 0.02 -4.43
N VAL A 96 5.12 -0.04 -5.57
CA VAL A 96 5.92 -1.21 -5.97
C VAL A 96 7.05 -1.52 -4.99
N LEU A 97 7.52 -0.53 -4.21
CA LEU A 97 8.60 -0.74 -3.22
C LEU A 97 8.18 -1.66 -2.07
N TRP A 98 6.89 -1.70 -1.72
CA TRP A 98 6.39 -2.51 -0.61
C TRP A 98 5.36 -3.58 -1.03
N LEU A 99 4.73 -3.42 -2.20
CA LEU A 99 3.90 -4.43 -2.85
C LEU A 99 4.71 -5.11 -3.96
N LEU A 100 5.73 -5.89 -3.55
CA LEU A 100 6.59 -6.60 -4.50
C LEU A 100 5.84 -7.80 -5.10
N PRO A 101 5.81 -7.98 -6.44
CA PRO A 101 5.24 -9.18 -7.07
C PRO A 101 5.83 -10.49 -6.51
N THR A 102 7.10 -10.45 -6.13
CA THR A 102 7.83 -11.60 -5.54
C THR A 102 7.31 -12.02 -4.18
N HIS A 103 6.52 -11.18 -3.48
CA HIS A 103 5.84 -11.58 -2.24
C HIS A 103 4.92 -12.77 -2.46
N LEU A 104 4.36 -12.94 -3.66
CA LEU A 104 3.51 -14.08 -3.96
C LEU A 104 4.29 -15.39 -3.84
N VAL A 105 5.49 -15.42 -4.43
CA VAL A 105 6.40 -16.57 -4.33
C VAL A 105 6.85 -16.77 -2.89
N ALA A 106 7.22 -15.69 -2.18
CA ALA A 106 7.62 -15.77 -0.78
C ALA A 106 6.51 -16.35 0.12
N GLY A 107 5.25 -15.96 -0.10
CA GLY A 107 4.10 -16.48 0.62
C GLY A 107 3.91 -17.99 0.45
N ILE A 108 4.14 -18.50 -0.76
CA ILE A 108 4.12 -19.95 -1.04
C ILE A 108 5.31 -20.64 -0.37
N LEU A 109 6.51 -20.09 -0.51
CA LEU A 109 7.74 -20.65 0.04
C LEU A 109 7.72 -20.73 1.57
N LEU A 110 7.01 -19.82 2.24
CA LEU A 110 6.81 -19.86 3.69
C LEU A 110 6.19 -21.17 4.16
N GLN A 111 5.41 -21.90 3.35
CA GLN A 111 4.82 -23.17 3.76
C GLN A 111 5.85 -24.32 3.84
N PHE A 112 7.02 -24.16 3.22
CA PHE A 112 8.05 -25.19 3.17
C PHE A 112 9.15 -24.90 4.19
N ARG A 113 9.22 -25.68 5.27
CA ARG A 113 10.16 -25.46 6.39
C ARG A 113 11.62 -25.33 5.95
N THR A 114 12.07 -26.16 5.01
CA THR A 114 13.45 -26.16 4.50
C THR A 114 13.80 -24.88 3.74
N LEU A 115 12.87 -24.36 2.94
CA LEU A 115 13.05 -23.13 2.16
C LEU A 115 12.97 -21.90 3.06
N ARG A 116 12.07 -21.92 4.04
CA ARG A 116 11.92 -20.87 5.05
C ARG A 116 13.18 -20.64 5.89
N ALA A 117 13.84 -21.72 6.32
CA ALA A 117 15.07 -21.65 7.11
C ALA A 117 16.32 -21.29 6.29
N SER A 118 16.19 -21.13 4.96
CA SER A 118 17.33 -20.86 4.09
C SER A 118 17.89 -19.44 4.25
N ASN A 119 19.20 -19.30 4.05
CA ASN A 119 19.87 -17.99 4.02
C ASN A 119 19.29 -17.05 2.95
N TRP A 120 18.89 -17.62 1.81
CA TRP A 120 18.26 -16.87 0.71
C TRP A 120 16.94 -16.23 1.14
N PHE A 121 16.10 -16.97 1.86
CA PHE A 121 14.83 -16.44 2.34
C PHE A 121 15.03 -15.34 3.38
N ARG A 122 16.02 -15.49 4.27
CA ARG A 122 16.41 -14.42 5.22
C ARG A 122 16.93 -13.17 4.49
N LEU A 123 17.77 -13.34 3.48
CA LEU A 123 18.23 -12.21 2.65
C LEU A 123 17.05 -11.52 1.97
N TYR A 124 16.12 -12.29 1.41
CA TYR A 124 14.90 -11.77 0.78
C TYR A 124 14.07 -10.92 1.76
N LEU A 125 13.80 -11.42 2.97
CA LEU A 125 13.07 -10.67 3.98
C LEU A 125 13.80 -9.38 4.38
N GLY A 126 15.14 -9.42 4.50
CA GLY A 126 15.95 -8.24 4.80
C GLY A 126 15.89 -7.18 3.69
N LEU A 127 15.97 -7.59 2.42
CA LEU A 127 15.82 -6.69 1.28
C LEU A 127 14.41 -6.10 1.20
N SER A 128 13.38 -6.92 1.41
CA SER A 128 12.00 -6.47 1.48
C SER A 128 11.80 -5.43 2.58
N LEU A 129 12.35 -5.68 3.78
CA LEU A 129 12.28 -4.75 4.90
C LEU A 129 12.96 -3.43 4.56
N CYS A 130 14.14 -3.48 3.92
CA CYS A 130 14.84 -2.29 3.46
C CYS A 130 14.00 -1.46 2.50
N LEU A 131 13.40 -2.09 1.47
CA LEU A 131 12.57 -1.39 0.49
C LEU A 131 11.31 -0.76 1.12
N GLN A 132 10.69 -1.45 2.08
CA GLN A 132 9.56 -0.93 2.84
C GLN A 132 9.94 0.29 3.69
N LEU A 133 11.08 0.25 4.36
CA LEU A 133 11.60 1.41 5.11
C LEU A 133 11.93 2.57 4.18
N VAL A 134 12.55 2.30 3.02
CA VAL A 134 12.79 3.31 1.99
C VAL A 134 11.47 3.93 1.55
N PHE A 135 10.41 3.16 1.30
CA PHE A 135 9.09 3.72 0.97
C PHE A 135 8.55 4.63 2.08
N LEU A 136 8.58 4.18 3.33
CA LEU A 136 8.06 4.92 4.49
C LEU A 136 8.81 6.24 4.73
N MET A 137 10.12 6.28 4.44
CA MET A 137 10.96 7.47 4.58
C MET A 137 10.93 8.38 3.34
N ALA A 138 10.96 7.81 2.14
CA ALA A 138 11.03 8.57 0.89
C ALA A 138 9.73 9.32 0.58
N ALA A 139 8.57 8.73 0.87
CA ALA A 139 7.28 9.37 0.60
C ALA A 139 7.17 10.77 1.24
N PRO A 140 7.39 10.97 2.56
CA PRO A 140 7.34 12.30 3.15
C PRO A 140 8.50 13.20 2.70
N LEU A 141 9.70 12.65 2.49
CA LEU A 141 10.87 13.42 2.04
C LEU A 141 10.69 14.02 0.64
N LEU A 142 10.02 13.28 -0.25
CA LEU A 142 9.71 13.72 -1.61
C LEU A 142 8.43 14.58 -1.67
N GLY A 143 7.78 14.86 -0.54
CA GLY A 143 6.51 15.59 -0.48
C GLY A 143 5.32 14.83 -1.08
N ILE A 144 5.45 13.50 -1.24
CA ILE A 144 4.41 12.65 -1.82
C ILE A 144 3.45 12.24 -0.70
N VAL A 145 2.22 12.74 -0.78
CA VAL A 145 1.17 12.46 0.20
C VAL A 145 0.36 11.25 -0.26
N PHE A 146 0.50 10.13 0.46
CA PHE A 146 -0.37 8.98 0.31
C PHE A 146 -1.52 9.03 1.32
N GLN A 147 -2.58 8.29 1.05
CA GLN A 147 -3.66 8.07 2.00
C GLN A 147 -3.11 7.35 3.25
N THR A 148 -3.54 7.77 4.45
CA THR A 148 -2.99 7.27 5.73
C THR A 148 -3.04 5.74 5.85
N PHE A 149 -4.10 5.11 5.35
CA PHE A 149 -4.25 3.65 5.41
C PHE A 149 -3.13 2.89 4.68
N ILE A 150 -2.49 3.51 3.70
CA ILE A 150 -1.38 2.90 2.93
C ILE A 150 -0.15 2.70 3.83
N TYR A 151 0.15 3.69 4.67
CA TYR A 151 1.25 3.57 5.65
C TYR A 151 0.95 2.49 6.68
N LEU A 152 -0.31 2.34 7.10
CA LEU A 152 -0.73 1.27 8.03
C LEU A 152 -0.59 -0.12 7.39
N LEU A 153 -0.98 -0.27 6.13
CA LEU A 153 -0.81 -1.54 5.39
C LEU A 153 0.67 -1.87 5.18
N CYS A 154 1.48 -0.91 4.73
CA CYS A 154 2.92 -1.11 4.58
C CYS A 154 3.56 -1.48 5.93
N GLY A 155 3.21 -0.75 7.00
CA GLY A 155 3.67 -1.02 8.36
C GLY A 155 3.33 -2.43 8.84
N SER A 156 2.16 -2.97 8.46
CA SER A 156 1.77 -4.33 8.82
C SER A 156 2.73 -5.38 8.25
N ILE A 157 3.09 -5.26 6.97
CA ILE A 157 4.03 -6.18 6.32
C ILE A 157 5.45 -5.98 6.86
N THR A 158 5.87 -4.73 7.08
CA THR A 158 7.17 -4.39 7.70
C THR A 158 7.35 -5.09 9.05
N ILE A 159 6.33 -5.02 9.92
CA ILE A 159 6.35 -5.68 11.23
C ILE A 159 6.43 -7.21 11.10
N ARG A 160 5.74 -7.80 10.10
CA ARG A 160 5.83 -9.24 9.83
C ARG A 160 7.20 -9.65 9.30
N CYS A 161 7.76 -8.93 8.32
CA CYS A 161 9.12 -9.16 7.81
C CYS A 161 10.16 -9.13 8.94
N PHE A 162 10.09 -8.12 9.81
CA PHE A 162 10.99 -8.00 10.95
C PHE A 162 10.84 -9.16 11.95
N SER A 163 9.60 -9.53 12.29
CA SER A 163 9.34 -10.64 13.22
C SER A 163 9.85 -11.98 12.67
N LEU A 164 9.56 -12.29 11.41
CA LEU A 164 10.03 -13.50 10.74
C LEU A 164 11.55 -13.57 10.69
N LEU A 165 12.25 -12.45 10.40
CA LEU A 165 13.70 -12.40 10.44
C LEU A 165 14.26 -12.72 11.83
N LYS A 166 13.61 -12.23 12.89
CA LYS A 166 14.03 -12.49 14.25
C LYS A 166 13.83 -13.96 14.63
N VAL A 167 12.64 -14.51 14.36
CA VAL A 167 12.30 -15.90 14.65
C VAL A 167 13.23 -16.85 13.90
N LEU A 168 13.46 -16.63 12.59
CA LEU A 168 14.33 -17.48 11.77
C LEU A 168 15.84 -17.32 12.06
N ARG A 169 16.24 -16.36 12.89
CA ARG A 169 17.62 -16.24 13.38
C ARG A 169 17.86 -17.07 14.65
N GLU A 170 16.81 -17.32 15.41
CA GLU A 170 16.86 -18.06 16.68
C GLU A 170 16.66 -19.59 16.50
N GLU A 171 16.28 -20.04 15.30
CA GLU A 171 16.26 -21.45 14.86
C GLU A 171 17.61 -21.91 14.29
#